data_AF-A0A3N4H0N3-F1
#
_entry.id   AF-A0A3N4H0N3-F1
#
_cell.length_a   1.000
_cell.length_b   1.000
_cell.length_c   1.000
_cell.angle_alpha   90.00
_cell.angle_beta   90.00
_cell.angle_gamma   90.00
#
_symmetry.space_group_name_H-M   'P 1'
#
loop_
_entity.id
_entity.type
_entity.pdbx_description
1 polymer ?
#
loop_
_entity_poly.entity_id
_entity_poly.type
_entity_poly.pdbx_seq_one_letter_code
_entity_poly.pdbx_strand_id
1 'polypeptide(L)'
;MAFDSNGSLFISNADYGSVVQILPSGQPRTISCGGVIAPMGMAVLPGSNNRDALYVADLFRLYQLNGLTGRKENVYKGDFPSGIKRKNQFNLLGIFSP
;
A
#
# COMPACT_ATOMS: atom_id res chain seq x y z
N MET A 1 -2.14 -3.56 8.24
CA MET A 1 -1.33 -4.78 7.96
C MET A 1 -2.02 -5.59 6.88
N ALA A 2 -1.30 -6.44 6.14
CA ALA A 2 -1.87 -7.31 5.11
C ALA A 2 -0.99 -8.54 4.87
N PHE A 3 -1.59 -9.67 4.46
CA PHE A 3 -0.87 -10.89 4.10
C PHE A 3 -0.80 -11.05 2.59
N ASP A 4 0.33 -11.56 2.08
CA ASP A 4 0.46 -12.01 0.69
C ASP A 4 0.03 -13.48 0.52
N SER A 5 0.00 -13.96 -0.73
CA SER A 5 -0.39 -15.34 -1.03
C SER A 5 0.57 -16.40 -0.48
N ASN A 6 1.79 -16.00 -0.09
CA ASN A 6 2.82 -16.87 0.46
C ASN A 6 2.83 -16.86 2.00
N GLY A 7 1.91 -16.11 2.63
CA GLY A 7 1.80 -15.98 4.09
C GLY A 7 2.78 -14.97 4.71
N SER A 8 3.49 -14.17 3.92
CA SER A 8 4.28 -13.07 4.48
C SER A 8 3.37 -11.96 4.97
N LEU A 9 3.72 -11.33 6.09
CA LEU A 9 2.96 -10.23 6.68
C LEU A 9 3.62 -8.89 6.36
N PHE A 10 2.87 -7.97 5.78
CA PHE A 10 3.28 -6.59 5.59
C PHE A 10 2.71 -5.70 6.70
N ILE A 11 3.56 -4.86 7.28
CA ILE A 11 3.22 -3.91 8.35
C ILE A 11 3.69 -2.52 7.93
N SER A 12 2.78 -1.55 8.00
CA SER A 12 3.08 -0.13 7.85
C SER A 12 3.36 0.48 9.23
N ASN A 13 4.40 1.29 9.32
CA ASN A 13 4.67 2.08 10.51
C ASN A 13 4.14 3.51 10.30
N ALA A 14 3.21 3.94 11.16
CA ALA A 14 2.58 5.25 11.05
C ALA A 14 3.52 6.41 11.42
N ASP A 15 4.45 6.19 12.36
CA ASP A 15 5.38 7.20 12.85
C ASP A 15 6.47 7.52 11.83
N TYR A 16 6.98 6.49 11.13
CA TYR A 16 8.06 6.62 10.16
C TYR A 16 7.59 6.60 8.70
N GLY A 17 6.32 6.30 8.45
CA GLY A 17 5.77 6.15 7.10
C GLY A 17 6.39 5.02 6.30
N SER A 18 7.02 4.06 6.98
CA SER A 18 7.77 2.95 6.40
C SER A 18 6.90 1.70 6.26
N VAL A 19 7.37 0.74 5.47
CA VAL A 19 6.72 -0.55 5.27
C VAL A 19 7.73 -1.66 5.44
N VAL A 20 7.40 -2.64 6.27
CA VAL A 20 8.23 -3.81 6.57
C VAL A 20 7.46 -5.08 6.23
N GLN A 21 8.14 -6.05 5.64
CA GLN A 21 7.67 -7.41 5.44
C GLN A 21 8.26 -8.30 6.54
N ILE A 22 7.42 -9.07 7.21
CA ILE A 22 7.82 -10.18 8.09
C ILE A 22 7.70 -11.45 7.25
N LEU A 23 8.86 -12.09 7.02
CA LEU A 23 8.93 -13.33 6.27
C LEU A 23 8.31 -14.47 7.08
N PRO A 24 7.91 -15.59 6.45
CA PRO A 24 7.45 -16.78 7.16
C PRO A 24 8.45 -17.32 8.21
N SER A 25 9.75 -17.02 8.04
CA SER A 25 10.80 -17.31 9.03
C SER A 25 10.76 -16.41 10.28
N GLY A 26 9.87 -15.42 10.32
CA GLY A 26 9.79 -14.39 11.36
C GLY A 26 10.77 -13.22 11.17
N GLN A 27 11.67 -13.28 10.19
CA GLN A 27 12.67 -12.24 9.99
C GLN A 27 12.08 -11.01 9.28
N PRO A 28 12.39 -9.78 9.75
CA PRO A 28 11.94 -8.56 9.10
C PRO A 28 12.80 -8.21 7.89
N ARG A 29 12.15 -7.65 6.87
CA ARG A 29 12.77 -7.07 5.67
C ARG A 29 12.10 -5.74 5.39
N THR A 30 12.89 -4.67 5.31
CA THR A 30 12.37 -3.36 4.92
C THR A 30 11.98 -3.37 3.44
N ILE A 31 10.73 -2.97 3.16
CA ILE A 31 10.20 -2.80 1.81
C ILE A 31 10.37 -1.33 1.40
N SER A 32 9.90 -0.41 2.23
CA SER A 32 10.05 1.03 2.02
C SER A 32 10.51 1.70 3.31
N CYS A 33 11.55 2.52 3.23
CA CYS A 33 12.07 3.25 4.39
C CYS A 33 11.22 4.46 4.80
N GLY A 34 10.20 4.85 4.02
CA GLY A 34 9.38 6.01 4.32
C GLY A 34 8.55 6.54 3.14
N GLY A 35 8.04 7.76 3.29
CA GLY A 35 7.38 8.50 2.21
C GLY A 35 5.90 8.15 2.00
N VAL A 36 5.27 7.51 2.98
CA VAL A 36 3.82 7.32 3.11
C VAL A 36 3.36 8.11 4.33
N ILE A 37 2.40 9.03 4.20
CA ILE A 37 2.03 9.96 5.28
C ILE A 37 0.91 9.37 6.14
N ALA A 38 1.23 9.03 7.40
CA ALA A 38 0.27 8.43 8.32
C ALA A 38 -0.51 7.27 7.66
N PRO A 39 0.17 6.17 7.27
CA PRO A 39 -0.50 5.01 6.67
C PRO A 39 -1.63 4.48 7.55
N MET A 40 -2.82 4.31 6.96
CA MET A 40 -4.03 3.89 7.67
C MET A 40 -4.62 2.56 7.17
N GLY A 41 -4.32 2.17 5.94
CA GLY A 41 -4.88 0.95 5.33
C GLY A 41 -3.86 0.25 4.44
N MET A 42 -3.91 -1.08 4.39
CA MET A 42 -3.10 -1.87 3.47
C MET A 42 -3.87 -3.06 2.92
N ALA A 43 -3.58 -3.41 1.67
CA ALA A 43 -4.07 -4.61 1.04
C ALA A 43 -2.98 -5.20 0.14
N VAL A 44 -2.96 -6.52 0.02
CA VAL A 44 -2.18 -7.21 -1.01
C VAL A 44 -3.16 -7.78 -2.01
N LEU A 45 -2.95 -7.47 -3.28
CA LEU A 45 -3.80 -7.95 -4.38
C LEU A 45 -2.93 -8.70 -5.39
N PRO A 46 -3.47 -9.73 -6.06
CA PRO A 46 -2.79 -10.35 -7.19
C PRO A 46 -2.44 -9.29 -8.23
N GLY A 47 -1.16 -9.17 -8.57
CA GLY A 47 -0.66 -8.28 -9.60
C GLY A 47 -0.34 -9.02 -10.90
N SER A 48 0.35 -8.32 -11.81
CA SER A 48 0.82 -8.91 -13.06
C SER A 48 1.99 -9.87 -12.84
N ASN A 49 2.19 -10.81 -13.77
CA ASN A 49 3.32 -11.74 -13.77
C ASN A 49 3.47 -12.59 -12.49
N ASN A 50 2.36 -13.04 -11.89
CA ASN A 50 2.36 -13.81 -10.63
C ASN A 50 3.08 -13.11 -9.47
N ARG A 51 3.05 -11.77 -9.46
CA ARG A 51 3.61 -10.98 -8.36
C ARG A 51 2.51 -10.21 -7.66
N ASP A 52 2.48 -10.34 -6.36
CA ASP A 52 1.56 -9.58 -5.51
C ASP A 52 1.92 -8.09 -5.51
N ALA A 53 0.88 -7.26 -5.60
CA ALA A 53 0.95 -5.81 -5.53
C ALA A 53 0.52 -5.34 -4.14
N LEU A 54 1.37 -4.54 -3.49
CA LEU A 54 1.09 -4.02 -2.16
C LEU A 54 0.48 -2.64 -2.26
N TYR A 55 -0.75 -2.50 -1.80
CA TYR A 55 -1.45 -1.23 -1.72
C TYR A 55 -1.34 -0.66 -0.31
N VAL A 56 -0.94 0.60 -0.21
CA VAL A 56 -0.80 1.33 1.07
C VAL A 56 -1.54 2.66 0.96
N ALA A 57 -2.56 2.83 1.78
CA ALA A 57 -3.34 4.05 1.88
C ALA A 57 -2.76 4.96 2.96
N ASP A 58 -2.63 6.24 2.63
CA ASP A 58 -2.22 7.33 3.49
C ASP A 58 -3.35 8.38 3.56
N LEU A 59 -3.19 9.46 4.33
CA LEU A 59 -4.23 10.49 4.48
C LEU A 59 -4.75 11.10 3.17
N PHE A 60 -3.94 11.06 2.10
CA PHE A 60 -4.21 11.78 0.85
C PHE A 60 -4.22 10.88 -0.39
N ARG A 61 -3.56 9.72 -0.33
CA ARG A 61 -3.18 8.92 -1.50
C ARG A 61 -3.24 7.43 -1.20
N LEU A 62 -3.41 6.66 -2.27
CA LEU A 62 -3.21 5.22 -2.29
C LEU A 62 -1.98 4.97 -3.15
N TYR A 63 -0.99 4.28 -2.59
CA TYR A 63 0.22 3.89 -3.31
C TYR A 63 0.11 2.41 -3.67
N GLN A 64 0.48 2.07 -4.90
CA GLN A 64 0.85 0.71 -5.25
C GLN A 64 2.38 0.61 -5.17
N LEU A 65 2.85 -0.25 -4.28
CA LEU A 65 4.24 -0.59 -4.08
C LEU A 65 4.52 -1.97 -4.67
N ASN A 66 5.68 -2.12 -5.27
CA ASN A 66 6.23 -3.42 -5.61
C ASN A 66 6.55 -4.18 -4.31
N GLY A 67 5.91 -5.33 -4.07
CA GLY A 67 6.06 -6.07 -2.80
C GLY A 67 7.47 -6.61 -2.50
N LEU A 68 8.35 -6.68 -3.51
CA LEU A 68 9.74 -7.13 -3.34
C LEU A 68 10.72 -5.96 -3.14
N THR A 69 10.52 -4.88 -3.88
CA THR A 69 11.50 -3.77 -3.93
C THR A 69 11.03 -2.50 -3.23
N GLY A 70 9.75 -2.43 -2.87
CA GLY A 70 9.09 -1.25 -2.31
C GLY A 70 9.00 -0.04 -3.25
N ARG A 71 9.41 -0.19 -4.51
CA ARG A 71 9.26 0.88 -5.50
C ARG A 71 7.79 1.24 -5.69
N LYS A 72 7.48 2.53 -5.68
CA LYS A 72 6.16 3.06 -6.02
C LYS A 72 5.93 2.84 -7.52
N GLU A 73 5.01 1.95 -7.85
CA GLU A 73 4.62 1.66 -9.23
C GLU A 73 3.48 2.57 -9.67
N ASN A 74 2.50 2.82 -8.79
CA ASN A 74 1.42 3.77 -9.04
C ASN A 74 1.12 4.62 -7.81
N VAL A 75 0.63 5.82 -8.08
CA VAL A 75 0.08 6.73 -7.07
C VAL A 75 -1.30 7.13 -7.54
N TYR A 76 -2.30 6.81 -6.73
CA TYR A 76 -3.67 7.23 -6.92
C TYR A 76 -3.94 8.42 -6.00
N LYS A 77 -4.77 9.37 -6.44
CA LYS A 77 -5.16 10.55 -5.65
C LYS A 77 -6.63 10.42 -5.25
N GLY A 78 -6.96 10.79 -4.01
CA GLY A 78 -8.35 10.84 -3.57
C GLY A 78 -9.10 11.94 -4.32
N ASP A 79 -10.34 11.66 -4.72
CA ASP A 79 -11.27 12.67 -5.25
C ASP A 79 -11.61 13.66 -4.11
N PHE A 80 -10.81 14.73 -3.94
CA PHE A 80 -11.26 15.91 -3.20
C PHE A 80 -12.19 16.72 -4.11
N PRO A 81 -13.33 17.26 -3.62
CA PRO A 81 -14.41 17.79 -4.44
C PRO A 81 -13.95 19.00 -5.26
N SER A 82 -13.44 18.72 -6.45
CA SER A 82 -13.05 19.69 -7.48
C SER A 82 -13.61 19.30 -8.85
N GLY A 83 -14.43 18.26 -8.93
CA GLY A 83 -15.17 17.87 -10.14
C GLY A 83 -14.33 17.27 -11.28
N ILE A 84 -13.01 17.17 -11.16
CA ILE A 84 -12.13 16.68 -12.23
C ILE A 84 -11.70 15.23 -11.99
N LYS A 85 -12.30 14.28 -12.73
CA LYS A 85 -11.79 12.90 -12.79
C LYS A 85 -10.53 12.81 -13.66
N ARG A 86 -9.47 12.23 -13.10
CA ARG A 86 -8.22 11.87 -13.80
C ARG A 86 -8.06 10.35 -13.80
N LYS A 87 -7.24 9.80 -14.70
CA LYS A 87 -7.01 8.34 -14.86
C LYS A 87 -6.64 7.57 -13.58
N ASN A 88 -6.15 8.26 -12.53
CA ASN A 88 -5.73 7.65 -11.26
C ASN A 88 -6.48 8.22 -10.03
N GLN A 89 -7.74 8.64 -10.21
CA GLN A 89 -8.61 9.00 -9.07
C GLN A 89 -9.19 7.72 -8.42
N PHE A 90 -9.19 7.65 -7.10
CA PHE A 90 -9.82 6.57 -6.34
C PHE A 90 -10.73 7.15 -5.24
N ASN A 91 -11.84 6.46 -4.94
CA ASN A 91 -12.77 6.91 -3.90
C ASN A 91 -12.29 6.41 -2.53
N LEU A 92 -11.89 7.35 -1.67
CA LEU A 92 -11.45 7.02 -0.30
C LEU A 92 -12.57 6.34 0.51
N LEU A 93 -13.83 6.71 0.28
CA LEU A 93 -14.98 6.22 1.04
C LEU A 93 -15.31 4.73 0.78
N GLY A 94 -14.88 4.19 -0.37
CA GLY A 94 -15.19 2.82 -0.77
C GLY A 94 -14.28 1.74 -0.17
N ILE A 95 -13.12 2.11 0.36
CA ILE A 95 -12.11 1.16 0.88
C ILE A 95 -12.25 0.97 2.41
N PHE A 96 -12.91 1.91 3.09
CA PHE A 96 -13.14 1.86 4.54
C PHE A 96 -14.55 1.43 4.92
N SER A 97 -15.35 0.91 3.98
CA SER A 97 -16.62 0.29 4.33
C SER A 97 -16.35 -1.13 4.87
N PRO A 98 -16.92 -1.49 6.04
CA PRO A 98 -16.66 -2.77 6.70
C PRO A 98 -17.13 -3.98 5.88
#